data_AF-A0AA37W4I6-F1
#
_entry.id   AF-A0AA37W4I6-F1
#
_cell.length_a   1.000
_cell.length_b   1.000
_cell.length_c   1.000
_cell.angle_alpha   90.00
_cell.angle_beta   90.00
_cell.angle_gamma   90.00
#
_symmetry.space_group_name_H-M   'P 1'
#
loop_
_entity.id
_entity.type
_entity.pdbx_description
1 polymer ?
#
loop_
_entity_poly.entity_id
_entity_poly.type
_entity_poly.pdbx_seq_one_letter_code
_entity_poly.pdbx_strand_id
1 'polypeptide(L)' 'MDYYHGRYSSIQVTADSGKTIRFAAHYLRPFMSSLGIRGRFRLILSNENKFIRLERVA' A
#
# COMPACT_ATOMS: atom_id res chain seq x y z
N MET A 1 3.82 15.12 -10.78
CA MET A 1 3.14 13.96 -10.13
C MET A 1 4.00 12.73 -10.40
N ASP A 2 5.21 12.70 -9.86
CA ASP A 2 6.28 11.82 -10.34
C ASP A 2 6.42 10.51 -9.55
N TYR A 3 5.60 10.33 -8.51
CA TYR A 3 5.68 9.19 -7.60
C TYR A 3 5.13 7.88 -8.18
N TYR A 4 4.40 7.91 -9.30
CA TYR A 4 3.66 6.74 -9.80
C TYR A 4 4.00 6.30 -11.23
N HIS A 5 4.99 6.92 -11.88
CA HIS A 5 5.48 6.56 -13.22
C HIS A 5 6.30 5.25 -13.24
N GLY A 6 6.13 4.35 -12.26
CA GLY A 6 6.87 3.09 -12.17
C GLY A 6 8.32 3.23 -11.71
N ARG A 7 8.78 4.43 -11.33
CA ARG A 7 10.16 4.66 -10.85
C ARG A 7 10.37 4.19 -9.40
N TYR A 8 9.30 4.09 -8.60
CA TYR A 8 9.34 3.61 -7.21
C TYR A 8 8.76 2.19 -7.11
N SER A 9 9.61 1.24 -6.74
CA SER A 9 9.25 -0.19 -6.63
C SER A 9 8.56 -0.54 -5.31
N SER A 10 8.81 0.24 -4.26
CA SER A 10 8.25 0.04 -2.93
C SER A 10 7.72 1.34 -2.34
N ILE A 11 6.72 1.20 -1.48
CA ILE A 11 6.20 2.28 -0.64
C ILE A 11 6.38 1.91 0.83
N GLN A 12 6.53 2.92 1.67
CA GLN A 12 6.61 2.78 3.12
C GLN A 12 5.43 3.54 3.74
N VAL A 13 4.69 2.88 4.61
CA VAL A 13 3.54 3.43 5.32
C VAL A 13 3.68 3.20 6.82
N THR A 14 3.08 4.07 7.61
CA THR A 14 2.95 3.88 9.06
C THR A 14 1.53 3.40 9.33
N ALA A 15 1.40 2.19 9.88
CA ALA A 15 0.12 1.67 10.34
C ALA A 15 -0.35 2.44 11.57
N ASP A 16 -1.66 2.43 11.85
CA ASP A 16 -2.25 3.07 13.04
C ASP A 16 -1.62 2.57 14.36
N SER A 17 -1.06 1.37 14.37
CA SER A 17 -0.32 0.80 15.50
C SER A 17 1.10 1.35 15.68
N GLY A 18 1.53 2.30 14.85
CA GLY A 18 2.89 2.87 14.83
C GLY A 18 3.92 2.02 14.08
N LYS A 19 3.55 0.83 13.59
CA LYS A 19 4.46 -0.03 12.81
C LYS A 19 4.71 0.55 11.42
N THR A 20 5.97 0.59 11.03
CA THR A 20 6.36 0.94 9.65
C THR A 20 6.31 -0.31 8.78
N ILE A 21 5.60 -0.23 7.66
CA ILE A 21 5.41 -1.33 6.73
C ILE A 21 5.90 -0.90 5.35
N ARG A 22 6.74 -1.72 4.74
CA ARG A 22 7.19 -1.55 3.36
C ARG A 22 6.61 -2.66 2.48
N PHE A 23 6.02 -2.29 1.36
CA PHE A 23 5.51 -3.26 0.37
C PHE A 23 5.60 -2.70 -1.05
N ALA A 24 5.41 -3.58 -2.04
CA ALA A 24 5.55 -3.20 -3.43
C ALA A 24 4.47 -2.19 -3.85
N ALA A 25 4.89 -1.10 -4.50
CA ALA A 25 4.00 0.00 -4.86
C ALA A 25 2.86 -0.42 -5.81
N HIS A 26 3.06 -1.48 -6.59
CA HIS A 26 2.07 -1.95 -7.56
C HIS A 26 0.79 -2.47 -6.91
N TYR A 27 0.82 -2.91 -5.65
CA TYR A 27 -0.39 -3.34 -4.92
C TYR A 27 -1.40 -2.21 -4.70
N LEU A 28 -0.97 -0.95 -4.82
CA LEU A 28 -1.83 0.22 -4.69
C LEU A 28 -2.45 0.69 -6.01
N ARG A 29 -1.96 0.21 -7.16
CA ARG A 29 -2.46 0.62 -8.49
C ARG A 29 -3.99 0.51 -8.64
N PRO A 30 -4.65 -0.56 -8.15
CA PRO A 30 -6.12 -0.67 -8.25
C PRO A 30 -6.89 0.40 -7.46
N PHE A 31 -6.24 1.04 -6.48
CA PHE A 31 -6.85 2.03 -5.59
C PHE A 31 -6.46 3.47 -5.96
N MET A 32 -5.78 3.66 -7.08
CA MET A 32 -5.30 4.96 -7.53
C MET A 32 -6.43 5.76 -8.17
N SER A 33 -6.62 7.00 -7.71
CA SER A 33 -7.52 7.97 -8.32
C SER A 33 -6.74 9.16 -8.89
N SER A 34 -7.41 10.04 -9.64
CA SER A 34 -6.84 11.32 -10.10
C SER A 34 -6.40 12.23 -8.94
N LEU A 35 -6.96 12.03 -7.74
CA LEU A 35 -6.62 12.74 -6.51
C LEU A 35 -5.52 12.02 -5.70
N GLY A 36 -4.98 10.92 -6.21
CA GLY A 36 -4.03 10.05 -5.50
C GLY A 36 -4.72 8.89 -4.78
N ILE A 37 -4.10 8.42 -3.69
CA ILE A 37 -4.55 7.28 -2.90
C ILE A 37 -4.98 7.80 -1.54
N ARG A 38 -6.25 7.56 -1.19
CA ARG A 38 -6.88 8.04 0.05
C ARG A 38 -7.78 6.94 0.60
N GLY A 39 -7.89 6.89 1.91
CA GLY A 39 -8.71 5.92 2.62
C GLY A 39 -7.90 5.08 3.60
N ARG A 40 -8.57 4.11 4.22
CA ARG A 40 -7.95 3.19 5.16
C ARG A 40 -7.78 1.84 4.47
N PHE A 41 -6.61 1.25 4.66
CA PHE A 41 -6.26 -0.02 4.02
C PHE A 41 -5.94 -1.07 5.08
N ARG A 42 -6.39 -2.29 4.83
CA ARG A 42 -6.03 -3.47 5.58
C ARG A 42 -5.06 -4.30 4.76
N LEU A 43 -3.84 -4.45 5.28
CA LEU A 43 -2.83 -5.32 4.71
C LEU A 43 -2.95 -6.71 5.36
N ILE A 44 -3.22 -7.72 4.54
CA ILE A 44 -3.31 -9.11 4.96
C ILE A 44 -1.99 -9.80 4.57
N LEU A 45 -1.32 -10.38 5.57
CA LEU A 45 -0.08 -11.12 5.41
C LEU A 45 -0.28 -12.58 5.80
N SER A 46 0.54 -13.47 5.26
CA SER A 46 0.63 -14.86 5.73
C SER A 46 1.31 -14.94 7.09
N ASN A 47 1.27 -16.12 7.70
CA ASN A 47 2.01 -16.41 8.94
C ASN A 47 3.54 -16.24 8.79
N GLU A 48 4.05 -16.21 7.55
CA GLU A 48 5.46 -15.94 7.23
C GLU A 48 5.70 -14.47 6.83
N ASN A 49 4.76 -13.56 7.12
CA ASN A 49 4.80 -12.15 6.72
C ASN A 49 4.83 -11.89 5.21
N LYS A 50 4.41 -12.86 4.37
CA LYS A 50 4.31 -12.67 2.92
C LYS A 50 3.01 -11.94 2.58
N PHE A 51 3.04 -11.08 1.57
CA PHE A 51 1.85 -10.37 1.10
C PHE A 51 0.77 -11.36 0.61
N ILE A 52 -0.47 -11.23 1.12
CA ILE A 52 -1.63 -11.97 0.60
C ILE A 52 -2.53 -11.03 -0.20
N ARG A 53 -3.01 -9.94 0.43
CA ARG A 53 -3.90 -8.98 -0.22
C ARG A 53 -3.88 -7.62 0.48
N LEU A 54 -4.20 -6.58 -0.29
CA LEU A 54 -4.51 -5.25 0.22
C LEU A 54 -6.01 -4.97 -0.02
N GLU A 55 -6.71 -4.55 1.02
CA GLU A 55 -8.13 -4.23 0.97
C GLU A 55 -8.36 -2.78 1.39
N ARG A 56 -9.20 -2.06 0.67
CA ARG A 56 -9.71 -0.77 1.13
C ARG A 56 -10.89 -1.01 2.07
N VAL A 57 -10.85 -0.43 3.27
CA VAL A 57 -11.88 -0.62 4.30
C VAL A 57 -12.72 0.65 4.57
N ALA A 58 -12.33 1.79 3.99
CA ALA A 58 -13.09 3.05 3.92
C ALA A 58 -12.59 3.91 2.74
#